data_AF-K9TL22-F1
#
_entry.id   AF-K9TL22-F1
#
_cell.length_a   1.000
_cell.length_b   1.000
_cell.length_c   1.000
_cell.angle_alpha   90.00
_cell.angle_beta   90.00
_cell.angle_gamma   90.00
#
_symmetry.space_group_name_H-M   'P 1'
#
loop_
_entity.id
_entity.type
_entity.pdbx_description
1 polymer ?
#
loop_
_entity_poly.entity_id
_entity_poly.type
_entity_poly.pdbx_seq_one_letter_code
_entity_poly.pdbx_strand_id
1 'polypeptide(L)'
;MAVAIAPDGKRAVSASRDETLKLWDLETGTELATLRGHSDLVYAVAIAPDGKRAVSASRDETLKLWDLETGTELATLPKKSQPWVK
;
A
#
# COMPACT_ATOMS: atom_id res chain seq x y z
N MET A 1 -1.82 11.05 4.42
CA MET A 1 -0.90 11.14 3.26
C MET A 1 0.46 10.77 3.79
N ALA A 2 1.05 9.77 3.16
CA ALA A 2 2.32 9.19 3.58
C ALA A 2 3.11 8.77 2.33
N VAL A 3 4.40 8.57 2.50
CA VAL A 3 5.29 8.02 1.49
C VAL A 3 6.23 7.03 2.16
N ALA A 4 6.54 5.95 1.46
CA ALA A 4 7.55 4.98 1.85
C ALA A 4 8.52 4.76 0.69
N ILE A 5 9.81 4.77 0.97
CA ILE A 5 10.86 4.45 0.00
C ILE A 5 11.24 2.98 0.20
N ALA A 6 11.40 2.25 -0.90
CA ALA A 6 11.80 0.85 -0.87
C ALA A 6 13.24 0.71 -0.36
N PRO A 7 13.61 -0.44 0.22
CA PRO A 7 14.97 -0.67 0.72
C PRO A 7 16.08 -0.53 -0.33
N ASP A 8 15.75 -0.76 -1.61
CA ASP A 8 16.65 -0.56 -2.74
C ASP A 8 16.91 0.92 -3.08
N GLY A 9 16.11 1.84 -2.53
CA GLY A 9 16.18 3.28 -2.80
C GLY A 9 15.71 3.69 -4.21
N LYS A 10 15.26 2.74 -5.04
CA LYS A 10 14.88 2.96 -6.44
C LYS A 10 13.39 3.13 -6.63
N ARG A 11 12.58 2.65 -5.69
CA ARG A 11 11.12 2.73 -5.76
C ARG A 11 10.54 3.45 -4.55
N ALA A 12 9.37 4.06 -4.72
CA ALA A 12 8.58 4.61 -3.63
C ALA A 12 7.09 4.32 -3.81
N VAL A 13 6.36 4.24 -2.70
CA VAL A 13 4.90 4.19 -2.69
C VAL A 13 4.35 5.43 -1.98
N SER A 14 3.43 6.13 -2.61
CA SER A 14 2.70 7.27 -2.03
C SER A 14 1.25 6.90 -1.75
N ALA A 15 0.75 7.26 -0.56
CA ALA A 15 -0.66 7.13 -0.17
C ALA A 15 -1.42 8.44 -0.34
N SER A 16 -2.58 8.41 -1.00
CA SER A 16 -3.33 9.59 -1.41
C SER A 16 -4.73 9.66 -0.77
N ARG A 17 -5.31 10.86 -0.84
CA ARG A 17 -6.72 11.13 -0.49
C ARG A 17 -7.69 10.69 -1.59
N ASP A 18 -7.20 10.36 -2.78
CA ASP A 18 -8.01 9.85 -3.89
C ASP A 18 -8.29 8.33 -3.80
N GLU A 19 -8.16 7.75 -2.60
CA GLU A 19 -8.40 6.33 -2.31
C GLU A 19 -7.37 5.38 -2.93
N THR A 20 -6.33 5.90 -3.59
CA THR A 20 -5.29 5.09 -4.23
C THR A 20 -3.93 5.22 -3.55
N LEU A 21 -3.07 4.24 -3.86
CA LEU A 21 -1.63 4.42 -3.74
C LEU A 21 -0.99 4.40 -5.13
N LYS A 22 0.18 5.01 -5.25
CA LYS A 22 0.98 4.99 -6.48
C LYS A 22 2.37 4.46 -6.20
N LEU A 23 2.84 3.54 -7.04
CA LEU A 23 4.21 3.03 -7.07
C LEU A 23 5.01 3.82 -8.11
N TRP A 24 6.18 4.29 -7.73
CA TRP A 24 7.04 5.15 -8.51
C TRP A 24 8.40 4.49 -8.75
N ASP A 25 8.95 4.72 -9.93
CA ASP A 25 10.37 4.59 -10.21
C ASP A 25 11.04 5.93 -9.94
N LEU A 26 11.97 5.95 -8.97
CA LEU A 26 12.65 7.17 -8.53
C LEU A 26 13.83 7.56 -9.43
N GLU A 27 14.35 6.64 -10.25
CA GLU A 27 15.43 6.93 -11.18
C GLU A 27 14.91 7.72 -12.39
N THR A 28 13.70 7.39 -12.84
CA THR A 28 13.04 7.99 -14.01
C THR A 28 11.96 9.00 -13.65
N GLY A 29 11.46 8.99 -12.40
CA GLY A 29 10.35 9.83 -11.95
C GLY A 29 9.00 9.40 -12.54
N THR A 30 8.88 8.16 -12.99
CA THR A 30 7.67 7.64 -13.65
C THR A 30 6.78 6.86 -12.68
N GLU A 31 5.48 6.91 -12.91
CA GLU A 31 4.53 6.05 -12.21
C GLU A 31 4.56 4.64 -12.82
N LEU A 32 4.87 3.64 -12.00
CA LEU A 32 4.90 2.23 -12.40
C LEU A 32 3.53 1.58 -12.28
N ALA A 33 2.77 1.91 -11.23
CA ALA A 33 1.43 1.36 -11.00
C ALA A 33 0.58 2.26 -10.11
N THR A 34 -0.74 2.26 -10.34
CA THR A 34 -1.73 2.73 -9.36
C THR A 34 -2.34 1.52 -8.66
N LEU A 35 -2.18 1.45 -7.35
CA LEU A 35 -2.75 0.43 -6.48
C LEU A 35 -4.17 0.86 -6.07
N ARG A 36 -5.18 0.21 -6.66
CA ARG A 36 -6.60 0.48 -6.42
C ARG A 36 -7.20 -0.62 -5.56
N GLY A 37 -8.02 -0.25 -4.59
CA GLY A 37 -8.76 -1.22 -3.77
C GLY A 37 -9.31 -0.65 -2.48
N HIS A 38 -8.69 0.40 -1.93
CA HIS A 38 -9.30 1.17 -0.84
C HIS A 38 -10.51 1.95 -1.37
N SER A 39 -11.48 2.19 -0.49
CA SER A 39 -12.73 2.91 -0.79
C SER A 39 -12.89 4.21 -0.01
N ASP A 40 -11.80 4.68 0.61
CA ASP A 40 -11.71 5.94 1.35
C ASP A 40 -10.22 6.33 1.49
N LEU A 41 -9.93 7.47 2.14
CA LEU A 41 -8.60 8.06 2.27
C LEU A 41 -7.54 7.07 2.76
N VAL A 42 -6.41 7.00 2.05
CA VAL A 42 -5.26 6.22 2.51
C VAL A 42 -4.35 7.09 3.38
N TYR A 43 -4.15 6.67 4.63
CA TYR A 43 -3.40 7.45 5.61
C TYR A 43 -1.93 7.09 5.68
N ALA A 44 -1.62 5.80 5.58
CA ALA A 44 -0.28 5.27 5.79
C ALA A 44 0.07 4.20 4.77
N VAL A 45 1.37 4.07 4.51
CA VAL A 45 1.95 2.98 3.74
C VAL A 45 3.32 2.61 4.33
N ALA A 46 3.64 1.32 4.33
CA ALA A 46 4.94 0.79 4.67
C ALA A 46 5.36 -0.25 3.63
N ILE A 47 6.63 -0.25 3.23
CA ILE A 47 7.21 -1.25 2.32
C ILE A 47 7.94 -2.29 3.18
N ALA A 48 7.75 -3.57 2.85
CA ALA A 48 8.43 -4.66 3.52
C ALA A 48 9.94 -4.65 3.22
N PRO A 49 10.80 -5.23 4.09
CA PRO A 49 12.24 -5.28 3.88
C PRO A 49 12.67 -5.99 2.58
N ASP A 50 11.82 -6.85 2.03
CA ASP A 50 12.06 -7.50 0.74
C ASP A 50 11.88 -6.56 -0.47
N GLY A 51 11.31 -5.37 -0.27
CA GLY A 51 11.02 -4.40 -1.33
C GLY A 51 9.97 -4.87 -2.34
N LYS A 52 9.30 -6.00 -2.09
CA LYS A 52 8.31 -6.62 -2.99
C LYS A 52 6.89 -6.42 -2.51
N ARG A 53 6.70 -6.19 -1.20
CA ARG A 53 5.37 -6.02 -0.61
C ARG A 53 5.21 -4.68 0.07
N ALA A 54 3.97 -4.19 0.10
CA ALA A 54 3.60 -3.03 0.91
C ALA A 54 2.32 -3.29 1.70
N VAL A 55 2.18 -2.63 2.85
CA VAL A 55 0.92 -2.56 3.60
C VAL A 55 0.44 -1.13 3.64
N SER A 56 -0.84 -0.91 3.36
CA SER A 56 -1.49 0.38 3.48
C SER A 56 -2.59 0.35 4.55
N ALA A 57 -2.86 1.52 5.15
CA ALA A 57 -3.96 1.72 6.09
C ALA A 57 -4.87 2.85 5.62
N SER A 58 -6.18 2.62 5.66
CA SER A 58 -7.19 3.53 5.12
C SER A 58 -8.29 3.86 6.13
N ARG A 59 -9.02 4.94 5.85
CA ARG A 59 -10.24 5.34 6.54
C ARG A 59 -11.37 4.32 6.36
N ASP A 60 -11.32 3.47 5.34
CA ASP A 60 -12.28 2.39 5.09
C ASP A 60 -12.23 1.23 6.11
N GLU A 61 -11.49 1.41 7.21
CA GLU A 61 -11.31 0.43 8.29
C GLU A 61 -10.57 -0.86 7.88
N THR A 62 -9.81 -0.82 6.78
CA THR A 62 -8.99 -1.95 6.35
C THR A 62 -7.50 -1.63 6.30
N LEU A 63 -6.69 -2.68 6.46
CA LEU A 63 -5.33 -2.72 5.93
C LEU A 63 -5.35 -3.53 4.63
N LYS A 64 -4.54 -3.15 3.65
CA LYS A 64 -4.34 -3.94 2.44
C LYS A 64 -2.88 -4.30 2.27
N LEU A 65 -2.63 -5.55 1.91
CA LEU A 65 -1.32 -6.06 1.53
C LEU A 65 -1.23 -6.04 0.00
N TRP A 66 -0.15 -5.50 -0.54
CA TRP A 66 0.08 -5.33 -1.96
C TRP A 66 1.32 -6.07 -2.41
N ASP A 67 1.27 -6.58 -3.63
CA ASP A 67 2.42 -7.01 -4.41
C ASP A 67 2.89 -5.83 -5.28
N LEU A 68 4.13 -5.39 -5.10
CA LEU A 68 4.72 -4.27 -5.82
C LEU A 68 5.36 -4.69 -7.16
N GLU A 69 5.55 -5.98 -7.40
CA GLU A 69 6.04 -6.49 -8.68
C GLU A 69 4.89 -6.59 -9.70
N THR A 70 3.70 -6.99 -9.25
CA THR A 70 2.50 -7.11 -10.10
C THR A 70 1.56 -5.91 -9.99
N GLY A 71 1.69 -5.09 -8.93
CA GLY A 71 0.78 -3.97 -8.66
C GLY A 71 -0.62 -4.42 -8.19
N THR A 72 -0.75 -5.63 -7.66
CA THR A 72 -2.05 -6.21 -7.27
C THR A 72 -2.23 -6.28 -5.75
N GLU A 73 -3.49 -6.24 -5.31
CA GLU A 73 -3.85 -6.54 -3.93
C GLU A 73 -3.69 -8.04 -3.65
N LEU A 74 -2.98 -8.38 -2.57
CA LEU A 74 -2.79 -9.75 -2.09
C LEU A 74 -3.80 -10.12 -0.99
N ALA A 75 -4.16 -9.17 -0.12
CA ALA A 75 -5.10 -9.40 0.97
C ALA A 75 -5.72 -8.11 1.49
N THR A 76 -6.97 -8.22 1.96
CA THR A 76 -7.64 -7.21 2.80
C THR A 76 -7.74 -7.74 4.23
N LEU A 77 -7.27 -6.96 5.19
CA LEU A 77 -7.33 -7.23 6.62
C LEU A 77 -8.30 -6.23 7.26
N PRO A 78 -9.52 -6.65 7.65
CA PRO A 78 -10.45 -5.76 8.33
C PRO A 78 -9.93 -5.42 9.73
N LYS A 79 -10.17 -4.20 10.20
CA LYS A 79 -9.84 -3.77 11.56
C LYS A 79 -10.55 -4.61 12.65
N LYS A 80 -11.68 -5.23 12.32
CA LYS A 80 -12.42 -6.09 13.25
C LYS A 80 -11.63 -7.39 13.47
N SER A 81 -11.02 -7.53 14.65
CA SER A 81 -10.61 -8.85 15.15
C SER A 81 -11.86 -9.73 15.23
N GLN A 82 -11.86 -10.89 14.59
CA GLN A 82 -12.88 -11.89 14.90
C GLN A 82 -12.88 -12.11 16.42
N PRO A 83 -14.02 -12.00 17.11
CA PRO A 83 -14.08 -12.40 18.51
C PRO A 83 -13.65 -13.87 18.57
N TRP A 84 -12.75 -14.19 19.51
CA TRP A 84 -12.35 -15.56 19.79
C TRP A 84 -13.60 -16.41 20.00
N VAL A 85 -13.93 -17.27 19.05
CA VAL A 85 -14.94 -18.30 19.25
C VAL A 85 -14.23 -19.43 20.00
N LYS A 86 -14.62 -19.64 21.26
CA LYS A 86 -14.18 -20.78 22.08
C LYS A 86 -14.73 -22.09 21.52
#